data_AF-A0A2G5VPT9-F1
#
_entry.id   AF-A0A2G5VPT9-F1
#
_cell.length_a   1.000
_cell.length_b   1.000
_cell.length_c   1.000
_cell.angle_alpha   90.00
_cell.angle_beta   90.00
_cell.angle_gamma   90.00
#
_symmetry.space_group_name_H-M   'P 1'
#
loop_
_entity.id
_entity.type
_entity.pdbx_description
1 polymer ?
#
loop_
_entity_poly.entity_id
_entity_poly.type
_entity_poly.pdbx_seq_one_letter_code
_entity_poly.pdbx_strand_id
1 'polypeptide(L)'
;MKLHRMPLVVQRMIIEELGFNERLFLSFTSKQFCSLLGLFRNDLKVSIEIDIKTSEVSIRVRKPLYSLTEGISAINIRSSISNELKFDIPYEQYYVYGSTACRIDGSTVQISEYPSTICCVSIDERVGCDTTSNSMIIFGKVLRHLNRFLNIQESRQCEYFETLPVGLFRRLDCSYSYGKIETRTGCIANTNPEDLTFLLDNMKAKQLILNVAVPSAPGYKYQKNPEKKSCIDFLKIVNYSWVDFSDLPAARGMYIRIEIQLEQMKTILESWVAGRNREMEIGFFRIDKLTDLNHKALISGIKTQDTQLTGVEITSFLVSTIDLHKMRFPSSTIAVDIVRKSDGMRATVIEGDKRNMFVMVWSESNLRMIGRATD
;
A
#
# COMPACT_ATOMS: atom_id res chain seq x y z
N MET A 1 -18.66 -37.55 -20.90
CA MET A 1 -19.49 -36.43 -21.42
C MET A 1 -18.87 -35.12 -20.95
N LYS A 2 -18.85 -34.06 -21.77
CA LYS A 2 -18.26 -32.76 -21.37
C LYS A 2 -19.36 -31.80 -20.89
N LEU A 3 -19.20 -31.16 -19.72
CA LEU A 3 -20.21 -30.31 -19.07
C LEU A 3 -20.78 -29.22 -20.00
N HIS A 4 -19.92 -28.55 -20.79
CA HIS A 4 -20.33 -27.51 -21.73
C HIS A 4 -21.24 -27.98 -22.88
N ARG A 5 -21.40 -29.30 -23.08
CA ARG A 5 -22.31 -29.87 -24.09
C ARG A 5 -23.67 -30.28 -23.50
N MET A 6 -23.86 -30.16 -22.19
CA MET A 6 -25.12 -30.46 -21.53
C MET A 6 -26.10 -29.29 -21.69
N PRO A 7 -27.43 -29.51 -21.58
CA PRO A 7 -28.40 -28.42 -21.51
C PRO A 7 -28.08 -27.44 -20.37
N LEU A 8 -28.35 -26.14 -20.57
CA LEU A 8 -28.07 -25.08 -19.58
C LEU A 8 -28.66 -25.38 -18.20
N VAL A 9 -29.84 -26.00 -18.14
CA VAL A 9 -30.50 -26.38 -16.87
C VAL A 9 -29.65 -27.41 -16.11
N VAL A 10 -29.12 -28.43 -16.79
CA VAL A 10 -28.26 -29.46 -16.20
C VAL A 10 -26.93 -28.85 -15.75
N GLN A 11 -26.37 -27.94 -16.55
CA GLN A 11 -25.16 -27.21 -16.16
C GLN A 11 -25.39 -26.38 -14.89
N ARG A 12 -26.54 -25.71 -14.77
CA ARG A 12 -26.92 -24.95 -13.56
C ARG A 12 -27.08 -25.84 -12.34
N MET A 13 -27.79 -26.96 -12.48
CA MET A 13 -27.94 -27.92 -11.38
C MET A 13 -26.58 -28.43 -10.89
N ILE A 14 -25.65 -28.77 -11.80
CA ILE A 14 -24.30 -29.21 -11.42
C ILE A 14 -23.52 -28.10 -10.71
N ILE A 15 -23.66 -26.85 -11.16
CA ILE A 15 -23.01 -25.70 -10.51
C ILE A 15 -23.58 -25.46 -9.10
N GLU A 16 -24.88 -25.65 -8.90
CA GLU A 16 -25.54 -25.54 -7.60
C GLU A 16 -25.05 -26.62 -6.62
N GLU A 17 -24.72 -27.81 -7.11
CA GLU A 17 -24.13 -28.90 -6.31
C GLU A 17 -22.64 -28.69 -5.97
N LEU A 18 -21.93 -27.77 -6.65
CA LEU A 18 -20.54 -27.49 -6.32
C LEU A 18 -20.44 -26.79 -4.96
N GLY A 19 -19.45 -27.18 -4.16
CA GLY A 19 -19.11 -26.45 -2.95
C GLY A 19 -18.53 -25.07 -3.22
N PHE A 20 -18.51 -24.23 -2.18
CA PHE A 20 -18.02 -22.85 -2.26
C PHE A 20 -16.59 -22.76 -2.82
N ASN A 21 -15.69 -23.64 -2.37
CA ASN A 21 -14.28 -23.61 -2.78
C ASN A 21 -14.11 -24.00 -4.24
N GLU A 22 -14.89 -24.98 -4.70
CA GLU A 22 -14.91 -25.44 -6.09
C GLU A 22 -15.43 -24.33 -7.00
N ARG A 23 -16.53 -23.67 -6.61
CA ARG A 23 -17.07 -22.52 -7.34
C ARG A 23 -16.06 -21.37 -7.40
N LEU A 24 -15.42 -21.03 -6.27
CA LEU A 24 -14.40 -19.99 -6.18
C LEU A 24 -13.23 -20.30 -7.11
N PHE A 25 -12.63 -21.49 -6.98
CA PHE A 25 -11.49 -21.90 -7.79
C PHE A 25 -11.81 -21.87 -9.29
N LEU A 26 -12.94 -22.43 -9.71
CA LEU A 26 -13.32 -22.50 -11.12
C LEU A 26 -13.65 -21.12 -11.73
N SER A 27 -14.18 -20.19 -10.93
CA SER A 27 -14.50 -18.81 -11.37
C SER A 27 -13.25 -18.00 -11.74
N PHE A 28 -12.08 -18.37 -11.20
CA PHE A 28 -10.81 -17.71 -11.49
C PHE A 28 -9.89 -18.50 -12.40
N THR A 29 -9.97 -19.83 -12.42
CA THR A 29 -9.02 -20.69 -13.15
C THR A 29 -9.57 -21.28 -14.45
N SER A 30 -10.89 -21.45 -14.59
CA SER A 30 -11.48 -22.17 -15.72
C SER A 30 -12.15 -21.24 -16.73
N LYS A 31 -11.60 -21.17 -17.95
CA LYS A 31 -12.18 -20.42 -19.08
C LYS A 31 -13.63 -20.84 -19.38
N GLN A 32 -13.89 -22.15 -19.38
CA GLN A 32 -15.20 -22.69 -19.71
C GLN A 32 -16.22 -22.38 -18.62
N PHE A 33 -15.80 -22.46 -17.36
CA PHE A 33 -16.66 -22.13 -16.22
C PHE A 33 -16.95 -20.62 -16.16
N CYS A 34 -15.94 -19.78 -16.43
CA CYS A 34 -16.14 -18.34 -16.57
C CYS A 34 -17.21 -18.03 -17.63
N SER A 35 -17.10 -18.64 -18.82
CA SER A 35 -18.11 -18.46 -19.89
C SER A 35 -19.50 -18.93 -19.50
N LEU A 36 -19.62 -20.04 -18.75
CA LEU A 36 -20.89 -20.55 -18.23
C LEU A 36 -21.52 -19.62 -17.19
N LEU A 37 -20.67 -18.95 -16.43
CA LEU A 37 -21.02 -17.97 -15.41
C LEU A 37 -21.17 -16.55 -15.96
N GLY A 38 -20.99 -16.32 -17.27
CA GLY A 38 -20.98 -14.97 -17.84
C GLY A 38 -19.82 -14.08 -17.34
N LEU A 39 -18.76 -14.67 -16.79
CA LEU A 39 -17.54 -14.00 -16.36
C LEU A 39 -16.56 -13.91 -17.54
N PHE A 40 -15.92 -12.75 -17.71
CA PHE A 40 -14.89 -12.61 -18.74
C PHE A 40 -13.62 -13.37 -18.36
N ARG A 41 -13.03 -14.07 -19.34
CA ARG A 41 -11.66 -14.61 -19.25
C ARG A 41 -10.70 -13.42 -19.18
N ASN A 42 -9.67 -13.51 -18.36
CA ASN A 42 -8.41 -12.83 -18.64
C ASN A 42 -7.23 -13.72 -18.30
N ASP A 43 -6.24 -13.76 -19.18
CA ASP A 43 -4.95 -14.46 -19.00
C ASP A 43 -4.01 -13.69 -18.06
N LEU A 44 -4.57 -12.85 -17.17
CA LEU A 44 -3.85 -11.92 -16.30
C LEU A 44 -3.85 -12.43 -14.86
N LYS A 45 -2.77 -12.11 -14.12
CA LYS A 45 -2.65 -12.38 -12.69
C LYS A 45 -3.84 -11.79 -11.93
N VAL A 46 -4.46 -12.60 -11.07
CA VAL A 46 -5.54 -12.14 -10.17
C VAL A 46 -4.98 -11.09 -9.23
N SER A 47 -5.73 -10.02 -9.01
CA SER A 47 -5.38 -8.96 -8.07
C SER A 47 -6.45 -8.80 -7.00
N ILE A 48 -6.03 -8.33 -5.83
CA ILE A 48 -6.94 -7.94 -4.76
C ILE A 48 -6.86 -6.45 -4.49
N GLU A 49 -8.00 -5.87 -4.11
CA GLU A 49 -8.13 -4.56 -3.51
C GLU A 49 -8.77 -4.73 -2.14
N ILE A 50 -8.26 -4.02 -1.13
CA ILE A 50 -8.74 -4.10 0.24
C ILE A 50 -9.17 -2.70 0.66
N ASP A 51 -10.43 -2.55 1.05
CA ASP A 51 -10.98 -1.31 1.58
C ASP A 51 -11.39 -1.51 3.03
N ILE A 52 -10.90 -0.66 3.92
CA ILE A 52 -11.20 -0.68 5.34
C ILE A 52 -11.98 0.58 5.66
N LYS A 53 -13.27 0.37 5.93
CA LYS A 53 -14.25 1.42 6.20
C LYS A 53 -14.56 1.47 7.69
N THR A 54 -15.41 2.42 8.08
CA THR A 54 -15.88 2.61 9.44
C THR A 54 -16.70 1.45 9.99
N SER A 55 -17.47 0.78 9.13
CA SER A 55 -18.43 -0.25 9.53
C SER A 55 -18.05 -1.66 9.07
N GLU A 56 -17.08 -1.79 8.17
CA GLU A 56 -16.73 -3.06 7.54
C GLU A 56 -15.31 -3.06 6.95
N VAL A 57 -14.77 -4.26 6.73
CA VAL A 57 -13.66 -4.51 5.80
C VAL A 57 -14.20 -5.16 4.54
N SER A 58 -13.85 -4.62 3.38
CA SER A 58 -14.22 -5.13 2.08
C SER A 58 -12.98 -5.62 1.34
N ILE A 59 -12.94 -6.89 0.95
CA ILE A 59 -11.92 -7.44 0.05
C ILE A 59 -12.57 -7.65 -1.32
N ARG A 60 -11.99 -7.03 -2.35
CA ARG A 60 -12.43 -7.17 -3.73
C ARG A 60 -11.38 -7.96 -4.49
N VAL A 61 -11.74 -9.12 -4.97
CA VAL A 61 -10.91 -9.93 -5.86
C VAL A 61 -11.30 -9.58 -7.28
N ARG A 62 -10.39 -8.96 -8.01
CA ARG A 62 -10.63 -8.48 -9.38
C ARG A 62 -9.63 -9.09 -10.35
N LYS A 63 -10.13 -9.44 -11.53
CA LYS A 63 -9.27 -9.63 -12.69
C LYS A 63 -8.92 -8.23 -13.24
N PRO A 64 -7.65 -7.91 -13.51
CA PRO A 64 -7.26 -6.72 -14.26
C PRO A 64 -8.08 -6.66 -15.56
N LEU A 65 -8.88 -5.62 -15.83
CA LEU A 65 -9.58 -5.51 -17.11
C LEU A 65 -9.42 -4.12 -17.73
N TYR A 66 -9.10 -4.12 -19.02
CA TYR A 66 -9.36 -3.03 -19.94
C TYR A 66 -10.86 -2.72 -19.93
N SER A 67 -11.18 -1.43 -19.87
CA SER A 67 -12.52 -0.88 -19.99
C SER A 67 -13.15 -1.29 -21.32
N LEU A 68 -14.13 -2.20 -21.32
CA LEU A 68 -15.11 -2.31 -22.40
C LEU A 68 -16.38 -2.96 -21.83
N THR A 69 -17.46 -2.20 -21.91
CA THR A 69 -18.85 -2.56 -21.61
C THR A 69 -19.45 -3.36 -22.76
N GLU A 70 -20.04 -4.51 -22.44
CA GLU A 70 -21.29 -4.98 -23.05
C GLU A 70 -21.91 -6.05 -22.15
N GLY A 71 -23.22 -5.91 -21.88
CA GLY A 71 -23.92 -6.70 -20.88
C GLY A 71 -24.54 -7.97 -21.45
N ILE A 72 -24.56 -9.03 -20.64
CA ILE A 72 -25.63 -10.04 -20.54
C ILE A 72 -25.58 -10.63 -19.11
N SER A 73 -26.76 -10.78 -18.52
CA SER A 73 -27.02 -11.38 -17.20
C SER A 73 -27.24 -12.89 -17.31
N ALA A 74 -26.51 -13.69 -16.54
CA ALA A 74 -26.84 -15.12 -16.36
C ALA A 74 -26.22 -15.78 -15.11
N ILE A 75 -26.34 -15.19 -13.92
CA ILE A 75 -26.34 -15.95 -12.66
C ILE A 75 -27.28 -15.23 -11.69
N ASN A 76 -27.98 -15.97 -10.82
CA ASN A 76 -28.59 -15.41 -9.60
C ASN A 76 -27.55 -14.99 -8.54
N ILE A 77 -26.29 -14.86 -8.94
CA ILE A 77 -25.36 -13.83 -8.48
C ILE A 77 -25.71 -12.60 -9.36
N ARG A 78 -26.73 -11.80 -9.02
CA ARG A 78 -26.98 -10.43 -9.56
C ARG A 78 -25.78 -9.50 -9.29
N SER A 79 -24.62 -9.88 -9.79
CA SER A 79 -23.53 -8.99 -10.05
C SER A 79 -24.06 -8.00 -11.05
N SER A 80 -24.31 -6.78 -10.57
CA SER A 80 -24.21 -5.62 -11.42
C SER A 80 -22.78 -5.58 -11.95
N ILE A 81 -22.56 -6.26 -13.08
CA ILE A 81 -21.49 -6.01 -14.06
C ILE A 81 -20.15 -5.66 -13.40
N SER A 82 -19.63 -6.53 -12.55
CA SER A 82 -18.25 -6.44 -12.12
C SER A 82 -17.64 -7.83 -12.17
N ASN A 83 -16.52 -7.98 -12.90
CA ASN A 83 -15.64 -9.15 -12.82
C ASN A 83 -14.88 -9.14 -11.48
N GLU A 84 -15.65 -8.99 -10.40
CA GLU A 84 -15.23 -8.73 -9.05
C GLU A 84 -16.00 -9.66 -8.13
N LEU A 85 -15.27 -10.35 -7.27
CA LEU A 85 -15.84 -11.01 -6.12
C LEU A 85 -15.57 -10.14 -4.90
N LYS A 86 -16.63 -9.71 -4.21
CA LYS A 86 -16.51 -8.87 -3.02
C LYS A 86 -16.80 -9.68 -1.77
N PHE A 87 -15.94 -9.56 -0.77
CA PHE A 87 -16.13 -10.09 0.58
C PHE A 87 -16.29 -8.91 1.54
N ASP A 88 -17.45 -8.79 2.17
CA ASP A 88 -17.70 -7.77 3.19
C ASP A 88 -17.68 -8.42 4.57
N ILE A 89 -16.93 -7.84 5.49
CA ILE A 89 -16.75 -8.30 6.87
C ILE A 89 -17.18 -7.15 7.77
N PRO A 90 -18.45 -7.10 8.19
CA PRO A 90 -18.95 -6.03 9.03
C PRO A 90 -18.31 -6.12 10.43
N TYR A 91 -18.00 -4.97 11.02
CA TYR A 91 -17.54 -4.94 12.41
C TYR A 91 -18.65 -5.34 13.36
N GLU A 92 -19.86 -4.82 13.15
CA GLU A 92 -21.03 -5.26 13.90
C GLU A 92 -21.46 -6.65 13.43
N GLN A 93 -21.37 -7.62 14.34
CA GLN A 93 -21.78 -8.98 14.06
C GLN A 93 -23.27 -9.13 14.34
N TYR A 94 -24.02 -9.48 13.30
CA TYR A 94 -25.44 -9.79 13.39
C TYR A 94 -25.71 -11.16 12.77
N TYR A 95 -26.69 -11.88 13.33
CA TYR A 95 -27.13 -13.15 12.77
C TYR A 95 -27.79 -12.88 11.42
N VAL A 96 -27.25 -13.44 10.34
CA VAL A 96 -27.79 -13.18 9.01
C VAL A 96 -28.85 -14.22 8.68
N TYR A 97 -30.11 -13.80 8.65
CA TYR A 97 -31.25 -14.67 8.33
C TYR A 97 -31.12 -15.21 6.89
N GLY A 98 -31.26 -16.52 6.71
CA GLY A 98 -31.09 -17.18 5.40
C GLY A 98 -29.63 -17.41 4.97
N SER A 99 -28.65 -17.28 5.88
CA SER A 99 -27.24 -17.55 5.59
C SER A 99 -26.90 -19.03 5.52
N THR A 100 -25.92 -19.37 4.67
CA THR A 100 -25.32 -20.70 4.60
C THR A 100 -23.98 -20.70 5.32
N ALA A 101 -23.73 -21.72 6.14
CA ALA A 101 -22.44 -21.92 6.78
C ALA A 101 -21.42 -22.47 5.77
N CYS A 102 -20.26 -21.84 5.66
CA CYS A 102 -19.16 -22.28 4.79
C CYS A 102 -17.85 -22.38 5.57
N ARG A 103 -16.91 -23.21 5.11
CA ARG A 103 -15.57 -23.31 5.70
C ARG A 103 -14.57 -22.43 4.96
N ILE A 104 -14.08 -21.39 5.64
CA ILE A 104 -12.99 -20.52 5.18
C ILE A 104 -11.79 -20.72 6.12
N ASP A 105 -10.65 -21.13 5.56
CA ASP A 105 -9.42 -21.38 6.32
C ASP A 105 -9.66 -22.26 7.57
N GLY A 106 -10.40 -23.36 7.38
CA GLY A 106 -10.76 -24.32 8.43
C GLY A 106 -11.87 -23.88 9.38
N SER A 107 -12.27 -22.61 9.35
CA SER A 107 -13.27 -22.00 10.25
C SER A 107 -14.64 -21.90 9.61
N THR A 108 -15.70 -22.09 10.39
CA THR A 108 -17.07 -21.91 9.91
C THR A 108 -17.43 -20.43 9.90
N VAL A 109 -17.80 -19.90 8.74
CA VAL A 109 -18.20 -18.52 8.51
C VAL A 109 -19.62 -18.52 7.95
N GLN A 110 -20.48 -17.63 8.46
CA GLN A 110 -21.80 -17.43 7.90
C GLN A 110 -21.65 -16.58 6.65
N ILE A 111 -22.16 -17.10 5.54
CA ILE A 111 -22.20 -16.41 4.26
C ILE A 111 -23.66 -16.06 3.97
N SER A 112 -23.93 -14.77 3.82
CA SER A 112 -25.12 -14.32 3.11
C SER A 112 -24.71 -14.00 1.69
N GLU A 113 -25.24 -14.78 0.75
CA GLU A 113 -25.04 -14.54 -0.66
C GLU A 113 -25.94 -13.37 -1.08
N TYR A 114 -25.34 -12.17 -1.10
CA TYR A 114 -25.86 -11.11 -1.91
C TYR A 114 -25.33 -11.26 -3.32
N PRO A 115 -26.03 -10.68 -4.30
CA PRO A 115 -25.86 -11.12 -5.67
C PRO A 115 -24.47 -10.81 -6.28
N SER A 116 -23.55 -10.11 -5.61
CA SER A 116 -22.10 -10.06 -5.94
C SER A 116 -21.19 -9.94 -4.73
N THR A 117 -21.75 -10.15 -3.54
CA THR A 117 -21.09 -9.84 -2.27
C THR A 117 -21.30 -10.99 -1.32
N ILE A 118 -20.19 -11.51 -0.80
CA ILE A 118 -20.15 -12.51 0.25
C ILE A 118 -20.01 -11.75 1.56
N CYS A 119 -21.08 -11.66 2.33
CA CYS A 119 -20.99 -11.14 3.70
C CYS A 119 -20.45 -12.24 4.61
N CYS A 120 -19.33 -12.00 5.32
CA CYS A 120 -18.66 -12.97 6.17
C CYS A 120 -18.79 -12.58 7.65
N VAL A 121 -19.50 -13.40 8.43
CA VAL A 121 -19.68 -13.23 9.88
C VAL A 121 -19.17 -14.46 10.65
N SER A 122 -18.60 -14.26 11.83
CA SER A 122 -18.15 -15.36 12.71
C SER A 122 -19.35 -16.13 13.25
N ILE A 123 -19.25 -17.47 13.29
CA ILE A 123 -20.28 -18.34 13.88
C ILE A 123 -19.93 -18.74 15.33
N ASP A 124 -18.70 -18.49 15.78
CA ASP A 124 -18.26 -19.01 17.08
C ASP A 124 -18.90 -18.22 18.24
N GLU A 125 -19.77 -18.89 19.00
CA GLU A 125 -20.47 -18.37 20.19
C GLU A 125 -19.52 -17.98 21.33
N ARG A 126 -18.25 -18.43 21.28
CA ARG A 126 -17.26 -18.18 22.34
C ARG A 126 -16.47 -16.88 22.18
N VAL A 127 -16.68 -16.15 21.10
CA VAL A 127 -15.91 -14.93 20.85
C VAL A 127 -16.63 -13.76 21.51
N GLY A 128 -16.04 -13.24 22.59
CA GLY A 128 -16.61 -12.18 23.41
C GLY A 128 -16.95 -10.89 22.63
N CYS A 129 -17.55 -9.93 23.33
CA CYS A 129 -18.14 -8.68 22.81
C CYS A 129 -17.21 -7.75 22.00
N ASP A 130 -15.95 -8.10 21.72
CA ASP A 130 -15.05 -7.31 20.88
C ASP A 130 -15.24 -7.62 19.38
N THR A 131 -16.25 -6.96 18.83
CA THR A 131 -16.75 -7.17 17.47
C THR A 131 -15.73 -6.78 16.38
N THR A 132 -14.84 -5.81 16.66
CA THR A 132 -13.83 -5.33 15.71
C THR A 132 -12.62 -6.27 15.62
N SER A 133 -12.11 -6.75 16.75
CA SER A 133 -11.01 -7.72 16.80
C SER A 133 -11.38 -9.03 16.07
N ASN A 134 -12.61 -9.49 16.27
CA ASN A 134 -13.14 -10.70 15.62
C ASN A 134 -13.18 -10.55 14.10
N SER A 135 -13.59 -9.37 13.63
CA SER A 135 -13.62 -9.03 12.21
C SER A 135 -12.22 -9.04 11.60
N MET A 136 -11.20 -8.58 12.33
CA MET A 136 -9.80 -8.68 11.88
C MET A 136 -9.32 -10.14 11.77
N ILE A 137 -9.78 -11.03 12.65
CA ILE A 137 -9.47 -12.46 12.57
C ILE A 137 -10.11 -13.07 11.30
N ILE A 138 -11.39 -12.78 11.05
CA ILE A 138 -12.08 -13.25 9.83
C ILE A 138 -11.38 -12.70 8.59
N PHE A 139 -11.03 -11.41 8.58
CA PHE A 139 -10.29 -10.77 7.50
C PHE A 139 -8.99 -11.50 7.17
N GLY A 140 -8.17 -11.80 8.18
CA GLY A 140 -6.96 -12.59 7.98
C GLY A 140 -7.23 -13.99 7.41
N LYS A 141 -8.30 -14.66 7.88
CA LYS A 141 -8.71 -15.98 7.37
C LYS A 141 -9.15 -15.92 5.91
N VAL A 142 -9.96 -14.92 5.54
CA VAL A 142 -10.40 -14.71 4.15
C VAL A 142 -9.19 -14.43 3.26
N LEU A 143 -8.27 -13.55 3.66
CA LEU A 143 -7.05 -13.28 2.89
C LEU A 143 -6.19 -14.52 2.67
N ARG A 144 -5.92 -15.30 3.73
CA ARG A 144 -5.14 -16.55 3.63
C ARG A 144 -5.84 -17.58 2.74
N HIS A 145 -7.15 -17.71 2.87
CA HIS A 145 -7.95 -18.60 2.02
C HIS A 145 -7.84 -18.17 0.56
N LEU A 146 -8.05 -16.89 0.25
CA LEU A 146 -7.90 -16.37 -1.10
C LEU A 146 -6.49 -16.62 -1.66
N ASN A 147 -5.44 -16.40 -0.87
CA ASN A 147 -4.07 -16.65 -1.30
C ASN A 147 -3.85 -18.12 -1.71
N ARG A 148 -4.32 -19.04 -0.85
CA ARG A 148 -4.17 -20.49 -1.05
C ARG A 148 -4.81 -20.97 -2.36
N PHE A 149 -5.94 -20.40 -2.75
CA PHE A 149 -6.68 -20.85 -3.94
C PHE A 149 -6.32 -20.08 -5.21
N LEU A 150 -5.96 -18.80 -5.09
CA LEU A 150 -5.79 -17.91 -6.24
C LEU A 150 -4.33 -17.58 -6.54
N ASN A 151 -3.39 -17.97 -5.66
CA ASN A 151 -1.95 -17.72 -5.78
C ASN A 151 -1.66 -16.25 -6.13
N ILE A 152 -2.19 -15.35 -5.30
CA ILE A 152 -2.14 -13.91 -5.53
C ILE A 152 -0.70 -13.45 -5.29
N GLN A 153 -0.03 -12.94 -6.33
CA GLN A 153 1.33 -12.42 -6.20
C GLN A 153 1.35 -10.90 -5.94
N GLU A 154 0.33 -10.18 -6.40
CA GLU A 154 0.27 -8.72 -6.34
C GLU A 154 -1.09 -8.27 -5.80
N SER A 155 -1.05 -7.54 -4.68
CA SER A 155 -2.19 -6.77 -4.20
C SER A 155 -2.12 -5.39 -4.83
N ARG A 156 -3.17 -4.93 -5.49
CA ARG A 156 -3.13 -3.62 -6.15
C ARG A 156 -3.12 -2.50 -5.12
N GLN A 157 -3.99 -2.61 -4.13
CA GLN A 157 -4.37 -1.48 -3.31
C GLN A 157 -4.93 -1.93 -1.96
N CYS A 158 -4.52 -1.25 -0.88
CA CYS A 158 -5.10 -1.36 0.45
C CYS A 158 -5.37 0.04 0.99
N GLU A 159 -6.63 0.38 1.25
CA GLU A 159 -7.06 1.72 1.64
C GLU A 159 -7.80 1.73 2.96
N TYR A 160 -7.48 2.71 3.80
CA TYR A 160 -8.11 2.94 5.10
C TYR A 160 -8.83 4.29 5.07
N PHE A 161 -10.16 4.29 5.15
CA PHE A 161 -10.95 5.51 4.91
C PHE A 161 -11.15 6.37 6.15
N GLU A 162 -11.24 5.78 7.35
CA GLU A 162 -11.55 6.52 8.58
C GLU A 162 -10.84 5.98 9.81
N THR A 163 -11.05 4.71 10.16
CA THR A 163 -10.46 4.07 11.34
C THR A 163 -9.47 2.98 10.96
N LEU A 164 -8.40 2.85 11.74
CA LEU A 164 -7.46 1.72 11.68
C LEU A 164 -7.80 0.75 12.82
N PRO A 165 -8.48 -0.37 12.54
CA PRO A 165 -8.71 -1.40 13.54
C PRO A 165 -7.38 -1.87 14.14
N VAL A 166 -7.37 -2.09 15.45
CA VAL A 166 -6.19 -2.61 16.16
C VAL A 166 -5.87 -4.02 15.65
N GLY A 167 -4.59 -4.29 15.40
CA GLY A 167 -4.10 -5.59 14.93
C GLY A 167 -4.32 -5.83 13.43
N LEU A 168 -4.86 -4.86 12.70
CA LEU A 168 -5.13 -4.96 11.26
C LEU A 168 -3.89 -5.30 10.43
N PHE A 169 -2.77 -4.59 10.63
CA PHE A 169 -1.59 -4.78 9.80
C PHE A 169 -1.00 -6.18 9.97
N ARG A 170 -1.09 -6.75 11.18
CA ARG A 170 -0.67 -8.15 11.46
C ARG A 170 -1.51 -9.20 10.74
N ARG A 171 -2.67 -8.83 10.19
CA ARG A 171 -3.55 -9.72 9.41
C ARG A 171 -3.33 -9.61 7.91
N LEU A 172 -2.58 -8.61 7.45
CA LEU A 172 -2.15 -8.52 6.06
C LEU A 172 -1.15 -9.63 5.75
N ASP A 173 -1.14 -10.07 4.49
CA ASP A 173 -0.25 -11.13 4.05
C ASP A 173 1.08 -10.52 3.57
N CYS A 174 2.14 -10.70 4.35
CA CYS A 174 3.47 -10.18 4.03
C CYS A 174 4.12 -10.87 2.80
N SER A 175 3.54 -11.95 2.29
CA SER A 175 3.99 -12.57 1.04
C SER A 175 3.63 -11.72 -0.19
N TYR A 176 2.60 -10.87 -0.10
CA TYR A 176 2.18 -10.01 -1.19
C TYR A 176 3.13 -8.84 -1.41
N SER A 177 3.30 -8.46 -2.67
CA SER A 177 3.76 -7.12 -3.04
C SER A 177 2.54 -6.23 -3.24
N TYR A 178 2.39 -5.20 -2.40
CA TYR A 178 1.31 -4.24 -2.50
C TYR A 178 1.68 -3.11 -3.47
N GLY A 179 0.82 -2.81 -4.44
CA GLY A 179 0.99 -1.65 -5.31
C GLY A 179 0.86 -0.34 -4.53
N LYS A 180 -0.13 -0.25 -3.65
CA LYS A 180 -0.35 0.92 -2.81
C LYS A 180 -1.00 0.54 -1.48
N ILE A 181 -0.50 1.09 -0.38
CA ILE A 181 -1.12 1.06 0.94
C ILE A 181 -1.34 2.52 1.37
N GLU A 182 -2.57 2.94 1.64
CA GLU A 182 -2.90 4.34 1.90
C GLU A 182 -3.93 4.53 3.01
N THR A 183 -3.60 5.35 3.99
CA THR A 183 -4.59 5.93 4.91
C THR A 183 -5.25 7.13 4.22
N ARG A 184 -6.39 6.92 3.58
CA ARG A 184 -7.19 7.91 2.83
C ARG A 184 -7.96 8.90 3.70
N THR A 185 -7.55 9.05 4.95
CA THR A 185 -8.23 9.89 5.91
C THR A 185 -7.88 11.37 5.68
N GLY A 186 -8.89 12.23 5.57
CA GLY A 186 -8.70 13.68 5.73
C GLY A 186 -8.23 14.05 7.15
N CYS A 187 -8.54 13.19 8.12
CA CYS A 187 -8.13 13.28 9.52
C CYS A 187 -6.90 12.41 9.81
N ILE A 188 -6.22 12.63 10.94
CA ILE A 188 -5.11 11.78 11.38
C ILE A 188 -5.68 10.49 11.98
N ALA A 189 -5.30 9.33 11.44
CA ALA A 189 -5.74 8.04 11.96
C ALA A 189 -4.90 7.61 13.17
N ASN A 190 -5.54 7.06 14.19
CA ASN A 190 -4.84 6.55 15.37
C ASN A 190 -4.35 5.12 15.10
N THR A 191 -3.11 4.84 15.48
CA THR A 191 -2.53 3.49 15.48
C THR A 191 -1.74 3.27 16.77
N ASN A 192 -1.31 2.04 17.02
CA ASN A 192 -0.42 1.71 18.14
C ASN A 192 1.02 1.50 17.62
N PRO A 193 2.04 1.55 18.51
CA PRO A 193 3.44 1.34 18.13
C PRO A 193 3.68 0.05 17.37
N GLU A 194 3.04 -1.04 17.82
CA GLU A 194 3.30 -2.38 17.32
C GLU A 194 2.80 -2.57 15.89
N ASP A 195 1.63 -2.04 15.58
CA ASP A 195 0.99 -2.08 14.27
C ASP A 195 1.78 -1.22 13.28
N LEU A 196 2.15 0.00 13.66
CA LEU A 196 2.97 0.88 12.82
C LEU A 196 4.36 0.29 12.55
N THR A 197 5.01 -0.26 13.58
CA THR A 197 6.31 -0.94 13.43
C THR A 197 6.17 -2.13 12.50
N PHE A 198 5.13 -2.96 12.69
CA PHE A 198 4.91 -4.13 11.85
C PHE A 198 4.74 -3.74 10.38
N LEU A 199 3.96 -2.68 10.09
CA LEU A 199 3.74 -2.17 8.75
C LEU A 199 5.04 -1.72 8.09
N LEU A 200 5.85 -0.90 8.77
CA LEU A 200 7.08 -0.33 8.22
C LEU A 200 8.17 -1.41 8.02
N ASP A 201 8.22 -2.40 8.90
CA ASP A 201 9.28 -3.40 8.90
C ASP A 201 9.03 -4.61 7.98
N ASN A 202 7.78 -5.03 7.83
CA ASN A 202 7.46 -6.36 7.26
C ASN A 202 6.72 -6.30 5.93
N MET A 203 6.13 -5.15 5.59
CA MET A 203 5.28 -5.05 4.40
C MET A 203 6.09 -4.65 3.17
N LYS A 204 5.75 -5.27 2.03
CA LYS A 204 6.32 -4.93 0.72
C LYS A 204 5.34 -4.05 -0.03
N ALA A 205 5.73 -2.81 -0.33
CA ALA A 205 4.84 -1.86 -0.99
C ALA A 205 5.59 -0.97 -2.00
N LYS A 206 5.03 -0.81 -3.21
CA LYS A 206 5.54 0.21 -4.15
C LYS A 206 5.25 1.62 -3.61
N GLN A 207 4.10 1.81 -2.97
CA GLN A 207 3.74 3.08 -2.36
C GLN A 207 3.07 2.87 -1.00
N LEU A 208 3.58 3.54 0.02
CA LEU A 208 2.99 3.60 1.36
C LEU A 208 2.67 5.06 1.71
N ILE A 209 1.41 5.37 1.99
CA ILE A 209 0.93 6.73 2.29
C ILE A 209 0.30 6.73 3.69
N LEU A 210 0.96 7.40 4.63
CA LEU A 210 0.61 7.38 6.05
C LEU A 210 0.21 8.75 6.58
N ASN A 211 -1.00 8.85 7.12
CA ASN A 211 -1.54 9.97 7.86
C ASN A 211 -1.95 9.50 9.26
N VAL A 212 -0.98 9.06 10.06
CA VAL A 212 -1.21 8.40 11.35
C VAL A 212 -0.55 9.12 12.52
N ALA A 213 -1.10 8.90 13.72
CA ALA A 213 -0.49 9.23 14.99
C ALA A 213 -0.55 8.05 15.95
N VAL A 214 0.32 8.06 16.97
CA VAL A 214 0.42 6.99 17.98
C VAL A 214 0.04 7.56 19.36
N PRO A 215 -1.26 7.86 19.60
CA PRO A 215 -1.68 8.50 20.83
C PRO A 215 -1.51 7.62 22.07
N SER A 216 -1.48 6.29 21.89
CA SER A 216 -1.31 5.33 22.99
C SER A 216 0.09 5.38 23.63
N ALA A 217 1.08 5.98 22.96
CA ALA A 217 2.43 6.14 23.46
C ALA A 217 2.95 7.56 23.18
N PRO A 218 2.65 8.54 24.05
CA PRO A 218 3.12 9.91 23.89
C PRO A 218 4.65 9.97 23.75
N GLY A 219 5.14 10.69 22.75
CA GLY A 219 6.58 10.78 22.46
C GLY A 219 7.17 9.59 21.71
N TYR A 220 6.35 8.62 21.30
CA TYR A 220 6.81 7.52 20.46
C TYR A 220 7.52 8.02 19.20
N LYS A 221 8.69 7.45 18.95
CA LYS A 221 9.49 7.63 17.75
C LYS A 221 9.84 6.26 17.20
N TYR A 222 9.49 6.02 15.93
CA TYR A 222 9.84 4.79 15.25
C TYR A 222 11.37 4.66 15.19
N GLN A 223 11.85 3.46 15.53
CA GLN A 223 13.27 3.09 15.42
C GLN A 223 13.37 2.01 14.36
N LYS A 224 14.23 2.24 13.37
CA LYS A 224 14.40 1.30 12.26
C LYS A 224 15.07 0.04 12.76
N ASN A 225 14.54 -1.11 12.35
CA ASN A 225 15.20 -2.38 12.59
C ASN A 225 16.37 -2.56 11.59
N PRO A 226 17.64 -2.61 12.04
CA PRO A 226 18.79 -2.71 11.16
C PRO A 226 18.92 -4.07 10.45
N GLU A 227 18.25 -5.11 10.95
CA GLU A 227 18.29 -6.46 10.37
C GLU A 227 17.33 -6.62 9.19
N LYS A 228 16.33 -5.73 9.08
CA LYS A 228 15.30 -5.80 8.04
C LYS A 228 15.64 -4.90 6.87
N LYS A 229 15.59 -5.48 5.67
CA LYS A 229 15.76 -4.72 4.44
C LYS A 229 14.49 -3.96 4.12
N SER A 230 14.64 -2.72 3.66
CA SER A 230 13.53 -1.95 3.09
C SER A 230 12.85 -2.75 1.98
N CYS A 231 11.53 -2.84 2.04
CA CYS A 231 10.69 -3.34 0.95
C CYS A 231 9.67 -2.29 0.49
N ILE A 232 9.94 -1.01 0.78
CA ILE A 232 9.07 0.12 0.49
C ILE A 232 9.76 0.99 -0.56
N ASP A 233 9.22 1.04 -1.77
CA ASP A 233 9.82 1.84 -2.83
C ASP A 233 9.58 3.34 -2.59
N PHE A 234 8.39 3.72 -2.12
CA PHE A 234 8.06 5.12 -1.85
C PHE A 234 7.19 5.27 -0.59
N LEU A 235 7.64 6.09 0.35
CA LEU A 235 6.94 6.43 1.59
C LEU A 235 6.52 7.90 1.60
N LYS A 236 5.22 8.14 1.63
CA LYS A 236 4.62 9.45 1.84
C LYS A 236 4.09 9.58 3.27
N ILE A 237 4.65 10.51 4.00
CA ILE A 237 4.29 10.82 5.39
C ILE A 237 3.48 12.11 5.39
N VAL A 238 2.20 12.01 5.71
CA VAL A 238 1.32 13.16 5.89
C VAL A 238 1.47 13.73 7.28
N ASN A 239 1.45 12.89 8.32
CA ASN A 239 1.73 13.27 9.70
C ASN A 239 3.01 12.59 10.16
N TYR A 240 4.00 13.38 10.58
CA TYR A 240 5.33 12.92 10.98
C TYR A 240 5.55 12.83 12.51
N SER A 241 4.50 12.92 13.33
CA SER A 241 4.60 12.94 14.81
C SER A 241 5.41 11.77 15.39
N TRP A 242 5.35 10.61 14.76
CA TRP A 242 6.04 9.37 15.13
C TRP A 242 7.41 9.19 14.45
N VAL A 243 7.82 10.09 13.56
CA VAL A 243 9.08 9.97 12.80
C VAL A 243 10.25 10.46 13.64
N ASP A 244 11.31 9.66 13.68
CA ASP A 244 12.65 10.09 14.08
C ASP A 244 13.41 10.56 12.82
N PHE A 245 13.79 11.83 12.77
CA PHE A 245 14.52 12.40 11.62
C PHE A 245 15.98 11.94 11.55
N SER A 246 16.52 11.40 12.65
CA SER A 246 17.88 10.87 12.72
C SER A 246 17.98 9.40 12.28
N ASP A 247 16.85 8.69 12.27
CA ASP A 247 16.72 7.29 11.86
C ASP A 247 15.41 7.09 11.09
N LEU A 248 15.41 7.55 9.84
CA LEU A 248 14.23 7.53 8.99
C LEU A 248 13.77 6.10 8.67
N PRO A 249 12.46 5.88 8.48
CA PRO A 249 11.94 4.61 8.00
C PRO A 249 12.62 4.16 6.72
N ALA A 250 12.84 2.85 6.61
CA ALA A 250 13.54 2.24 5.49
C ALA A 250 12.69 2.32 4.21
N ALA A 251 12.91 3.32 3.36
CA ALA A 251 12.24 3.49 2.07
C ALA A 251 13.17 4.12 1.03
N ARG A 252 13.07 3.69 -0.23
CA ARG A 252 13.91 4.23 -1.33
C ARG A 252 13.59 5.70 -1.61
N GLY A 253 12.32 6.02 -1.78
CA GLY A 253 11.81 7.38 -1.93
C GLY A 253 11.03 7.82 -0.70
N MET A 254 11.18 9.08 -0.30
CA MET A 254 10.48 9.65 0.84
C MET A 254 9.90 11.03 0.53
N TYR A 255 8.67 11.26 0.96
CA TYR A 255 8.01 12.57 0.89
C TYR A 255 7.29 12.91 2.19
N ILE A 256 7.59 14.06 2.78
CA ILE A 256 6.85 14.57 3.95
C ILE A 256 5.97 15.74 3.50
N ARG A 257 4.66 15.58 3.65
CA ARG A 257 3.66 16.53 3.12
C ARG A 257 3.65 17.84 3.88
N ILE A 258 3.70 17.75 5.21
CA ILE A 258 3.68 18.91 6.10
C ILE A 258 5.09 19.50 6.15
N GLU A 259 5.16 20.81 6.32
CA GLU A 259 6.41 21.56 6.47
C GLU A 259 7.17 21.07 7.71
N ILE A 260 8.44 20.69 7.54
CA ILE A 260 9.35 20.33 8.62
C ILE A 260 10.24 21.52 8.99
N GLN A 261 10.70 21.55 10.23
CA GLN A 261 11.58 22.60 10.72
C GLN A 261 12.98 22.48 10.11
N LEU A 262 13.70 23.60 10.04
CA LEU A 262 15.07 23.65 9.53
C LEU A 262 16.00 22.65 10.24
N GLU A 263 15.92 22.56 11.57
CA GLU A 263 16.72 21.64 12.38
C GLU A 263 16.40 20.16 12.09
N GLN A 264 15.15 19.86 11.73
CA GLN A 264 14.75 18.51 11.33
C GLN A 264 15.36 18.16 9.98
N MET A 265 15.33 19.07 9.01
CA MET A 265 15.99 18.88 7.71
C MET A 265 17.51 18.71 7.88
N LYS A 266 18.13 19.54 8.73
CA LYS A 266 19.56 19.40 9.07
C LYS A 266 19.86 18.03 9.66
N THR A 267 19.05 17.57 10.61
CA THR A 267 19.17 16.24 11.23
C THR A 267 19.10 15.12 10.19
N ILE A 268 18.19 15.22 9.19
CA ILE A 268 18.09 14.27 8.09
C ILE A 268 19.40 14.22 7.29
N LEU A 269 19.93 15.38 6.89
CA LEU A 269 21.15 15.47 6.08
C LEU A 269 22.38 14.95 6.83
N GLU A 270 22.57 15.37 8.09
CA GLU A 270 23.68 14.90 8.94
C GLU A 270 23.62 13.38 9.14
N SER A 271 22.42 12.84 9.38
CA SER A 271 22.22 11.41 9.57
C SER A 271 22.39 10.61 8.28
N TRP A 272 22.03 11.17 7.13
CA TRP A 272 22.35 10.58 5.83
C TRP A 272 23.86 10.57 5.58
N VAL A 273 24.55 11.67 5.84
CA VAL A 273 26.03 11.77 5.71
C VAL A 273 26.74 10.80 6.65
N ALA A 274 26.24 10.60 7.87
CA ALA A 274 26.74 9.60 8.81
C ALA A 274 26.41 8.15 8.38
N GLY A 275 25.55 7.97 7.37
CA GLY A 275 25.12 6.69 6.86
C GLY A 275 24.13 5.95 7.76
N ARG A 276 23.28 6.67 8.50
CA ARG A 276 22.13 6.09 9.22
C ARG A 276 20.91 5.94 8.32
N ASN A 277 20.68 6.88 7.40
CA ASN A 277 19.54 6.91 6.48
C ASN A 277 19.91 6.38 5.09
N ARG A 278 20.53 5.19 4.99
CA ARG A 278 21.15 4.74 3.73
C ARG A 278 20.15 4.38 2.64
N GLU A 279 18.98 3.92 3.06
CA GLU A 279 17.92 3.43 2.19
C GLU A 279 17.26 4.58 1.42
N MET A 280 17.28 5.80 1.97
CA MET A 280 16.74 6.97 1.29
C MET A 280 17.65 7.37 0.11
N GLU A 281 17.19 7.07 -1.10
CA GLU A 281 17.81 7.50 -2.35
C GLU A 281 17.17 8.78 -2.91
N ILE A 282 15.91 9.02 -2.60
CA ILE A 282 15.15 10.18 -3.08
C ILE A 282 14.38 10.78 -1.90
N GLY A 283 14.59 12.05 -1.62
CA GLY A 283 13.91 12.76 -0.54
C GLY A 283 13.23 14.03 -1.03
N PHE A 284 11.97 14.23 -0.67
CA PHE A 284 11.18 15.42 -0.98
C PHE A 284 10.61 16.01 0.31
N PHE A 285 11.07 17.20 0.68
CA PHE A 285 10.71 17.83 1.94
C PHE A 285 10.23 19.25 1.72
N ARG A 286 9.22 19.66 2.47
CA ARG A 286 8.80 21.05 2.54
C ARG A 286 9.41 21.67 3.81
N ILE A 287 10.08 22.80 3.67
CA ILE A 287 10.78 23.49 4.77
C ILE A 287 10.41 24.97 4.75
N ASP A 288 10.59 25.69 5.86
CA ASP A 288 10.42 27.14 5.85
C ASP A 288 11.29 27.84 4.79
N LYS A 289 10.85 29.02 4.34
CA LYS A 289 11.60 29.79 3.33
C LYS A 289 13.00 30.07 3.86
N LEU A 290 14.01 29.62 3.14
CA LEU A 290 15.40 29.85 3.51
C LEU A 290 15.80 31.29 3.24
N THR A 291 16.52 31.86 4.20
CA THR A 291 17.35 33.06 4.03
C THR A 291 18.81 32.61 3.86
N ASP A 292 19.70 33.48 3.41
CA ASP A 292 21.13 33.14 3.29
C ASP A 292 21.74 32.64 4.61
N LEU A 293 21.27 33.19 5.74
CA LEU A 293 21.69 32.77 7.08
C LEU A 293 21.19 31.35 7.39
N ASN A 294 19.93 31.05 7.06
CA ASN A 294 19.34 29.72 7.26
C ASN A 294 20.01 28.68 6.34
N HIS A 295 20.36 29.06 5.12
CA HIS A 295 21.08 28.20 4.19
C HIS A 295 22.45 27.79 4.76
N LYS A 296 23.23 28.76 5.26
CA LYS A 296 24.51 28.47 5.93
C LYS A 296 24.33 27.59 7.17
N ALA A 297 23.27 27.83 7.96
CA ALA A 297 23.00 27.04 9.16
C ALA A 297 22.66 25.57 8.84
N LEU A 298 21.88 25.33 7.78
CA LEU A 298 21.47 24.00 7.32
C LEU A 298 22.65 23.12 6.91
N ILE A 299 23.59 23.69 6.14
CA ILE A 299 24.76 22.96 5.65
C ILE A 299 25.97 23.06 6.58
N SER A 300 25.88 23.81 7.68
CA SER A 300 26.97 23.96 8.63
C SER A 300 27.35 22.60 9.22
N GLY A 301 28.65 22.27 9.17
CA GLY A 301 29.17 20.97 9.62
C GLY A 301 29.08 19.86 8.56
N ILE A 302 28.44 20.12 7.42
CA ILE A 302 28.37 19.21 6.27
C ILE A 302 29.35 19.70 5.21
N LYS A 303 30.25 18.80 4.77
CA LYS A 303 31.16 19.12 3.65
C LYS A 303 30.35 19.11 2.36
N THR A 304 30.25 20.26 1.70
CA THR A 304 29.56 20.45 0.43
C THR A 304 30.54 20.67 -0.72
N GLN A 305 30.09 20.39 -1.94
CA GLN A 305 30.74 20.72 -3.21
C GLN A 305 29.69 21.30 -4.16
N ASP A 306 30.12 22.09 -5.15
CA ASP A 306 29.24 22.51 -6.23
C ASP A 306 28.70 21.28 -6.97
N THR A 307 27.40 21.28 -7.27
CA THR A 307 26.80 20.13 -7.95
C THR A 307 27.38 19.94 -9.35
N GLN A 308 27.61 18.68 -9.73
CA GLN A 308 27.95 18.36 -11.12
C GLN A 308 26.71 17.98 -11.95
N LEU A 309 25.51 18.06 -11.38
CA LEU A 309 24.27 17.90 -12.14
C LEU A 309 23.96 19.20 -12.89
N THR A 310 23.65 19.08 -14.18
CA THR A 310 23.15 20.20 -14.98
C THR A 310 21.70 20.51 -14.63
N GLY A 311 21.25 21.74 -14.88
CA GLY A 311 19.85 22.11 -14.68
C GLY A 311 18.86 21.25 -15.48
N VAL A 312 19.27 20.74 -16.65
CA VAL A 312 18.46 19.82 -17.48
C VAL A 312 18.33 18.46 -16.81
N GLU A 313 19.42 17.89 -16.28
CA GLU A 313 19.40 16.62 -15.54
C GLU A 313 18.54 16.73 -14.28
N ILE A 314 18.66 17.84 -13.54
CA ILE A 314 17.82 18.13 -12.37
C ILE A 314 16.35 18.17 -12.78
N THR A 315 16.02 18.90 -13.85
CA THR A 315 14.64 19.02 -14.33
C THR A 315 14.10 17.67 -14.81
N SER A 316 14.91 16.89 -15.54
CA SER A 316 14.55 15.56 -16.02
C SER A 316 14.29 14.60 -14.87
N PHE A 317 15.13 14.61 -13.83
CA PHE A 317 14.93 13.79 -12.65
C PHE A 317 13.66 14.14 -11.90
N LEU A 318 13.41 15.44 -11.71
CA LEU A 318 12.19 15.92 -11.09
C LEU A 318 10.98 15.42 -11.90
N VAL A 319 10.91 15.67 -13.21
CA VAL A 319 9.79 15.24 -14.06
C VAL A 319 9.56 13.72 -14.03
N SER A 320 10.62 12.91 -14.13
CA SER A 320 10.53 11.44 -14.15
C SER A 320 10.12 10.84 -12.81
N THR A 321 10.44 11.50 -11.70
CA THR A 321 10.01 11.09 -10.36
C THR A 321 8.60 11.62 -10.02
N ILE A 322 8.07 12.55 -10.82
CA ILE A 322 6.84 13.35 -10.57
C ILE A 322 5.54 12.69 -11.04
N ASP A 323 5.54 11.48 -11.61
CA ASP A 323 4.28 10.73 -11.85
C ASP A 323 3.49 10.40 -10.56
N LEU A 324 4.07 10.72 -9.40
CA LEU A 324 3.43 10.63 -8.09
C LEU A 324 2.73 11.91 -7.60
N HIS A 325 3.12 13.14 -7.98
CA HIS A 325 2.51 14.36 -7.43
C HIS A 325 2.53 15.55 -8.40
N LYS A 326 1.37 16.20 -8.62
CA LYS A 326 1.17 17.45 -9.40
C LYS A 326 1.91 18.69 -8.82
N MET A 327 3.19 18.57 -8.49
CA MET A 327 4.01 19.68 -8.01
C MET A 327 4.64 20.38 -9.21
N ARG A 328 4.31 21.65 -9.39
CA ARG A 328 5.06 22.53 -10.30
C ARG A 328 6.33 22.97 -9.57
N PHE A 329 7.49 22.58 -10.08
CA PHE A 329 8.76 23.17 -9.69
C PHE A 329 9.11 24.26 -10.70
N PRO A 330 9.08 25.55 -10.32
CA PRO A 330 9.85 26.56 -11.03
C PRO A 330 11.34 26.39 -10.68
N SER A 331 12.19 26.93 -11.56
CA SER A 331 13.67 26.85 -11.61
C SER A 331 14.37 26.54 -10.28
N SER A 332 15.28 25.56 -10.27
CA SER A 332 16.19 25.30 -9.15
C SER A 332 17.05 26.52 -8.85
N THR A 333 17.11 26.94 -7.59
CA THR A 333 17.83 28.16 -7.20
C THR A 333 19.23 27.83 -6.70
N ILE A 334 19.41 26.73 -5.95
CA ILE A 334 20.69 26.30 -5.39
C ILE A 334 20.75 24.77 -5.38
N ALA A 335 21.89 24.20 -5.78
CA ALA A 335 22.13 22.76 -5.72
C ALA A 335 23.57 22.47 -5.27
N VAL A 336 23.72 21.64 -4.24
CA VAL A 336 25.02 21.28 -3.64
C VAL A 336 25.14 19.78 -3.49
N ASP A 337 26.34 19.25 -3.71
CA ASP A 337 26.64 17.84 -3.52
C ASP A 337 27.18 17.61 -2.10
N ILE A 338 26.67 16.56 -1.45
CA ILE A 338 27.12 16.04 -0.16
C ILE A 338 27.60 14.59 -0.33
N VAL A 339 28.50 14.16 0.55
CA VAL A 339 29.12 12.82 0.47
C VAL A 339 28.90 12.06 1.78
N ARG A 340 28.41 10.84 1.67
CA ARG A 340 28.22 9.91 2.79
C ARG A 340 29.55 9.33 3.23
N LYS A 341 29.84 9.43 4.54
CA LYS A 341 31.12 9.06 5.14
C LYS A 341 31.44 7.57 5.03
N SER A 342 30.41 6.72 5.10
CA SER A 342 30.60 5.27 5.20
C SER A 342 31.05 4.60 3.91
N ASP A 343 30.64 5.13 2.76
CA ASP A 343 30.84 4.48 1.44
C ASP A 343 31.15 5.46 0.31
N GLY A 344 31.29 6.75 0.61
CA GLY A 344 31.59 7.78 -0.40
C GLY A 344 30.42 8.07 -1.35
N MET A 345 29.22 7.53 -1.08
CA MET A 345 28.05 7.77 -1.92
C MET A 345 27.72 9.26 -1.96
N ARG A 346 27.45 9.78 -3.15
CA ARG A 346 27.14 11.20 -3.36
C ARG A 346 25.63 11.41 -3.41
N ALA A 347 25.18 12.54 -2.88
CA ALA A 347 23.83 13.03 -3.11
C ALA A 347 23.85 14.51 -3.45
N THR A 348 22.94 14.94 -4.32
CA THR A 348 22.69 16.35 -4.59
C THR A 348 21.49 16.81 -3.77
N VAL A 349 21.69 17.84 -2.95
CA VAL A 349 20.65 18.57 -2.24
C VAL A 349 20.27 19.77 -3.07
N ILE A 350 19.00 19.87 -3.46
CA ILE A 350 18.47 20.90 -4.34
C ILE A 350 17.44 21.71 -3.58
N GLU A 351 17.67 23.01 -3.49
CA GLU A 351 16.67 23.97 -3.07
C GLU A 351 15.80 24.34 -4.29
N GLY A 352 14.56 23.89 -4.26
CA GLY A 352 13.55 24.26 -5.23
C GLY A 352 12.77 25.48 -4.79
N ASP A 353 12.12 26.13 -5.76
CA ASP A 353 11.26 27.25 -5.47
C ASP A 353 10.13 26.92 -4.47
N LYS A 354 9.73 27.93 -3.70
CA LYS A 354 8.61 27.87 -2.74
C LYS A 354 8.78 26.76 -1.70
N ARG A 355 9.84 26.83 -0.89
CA ARG A 355 9.93 26.06 0.35
C ARG A 355 10.15 24.55 0.16
N ASN A 356 10.68 24.13 -0.97
CA ASN A 356 10.91 22.71 -1.24
C ASN A 356 12.40 22.40 -1.23
N MET A 357 12.76 21.34 -0.51
CA MET A 357 14.08 20.74 -0.54
C MET A 357 14.00 19.35 -1.10
N PHE A 358 14.95 19.04 -1.97
CA PHE A 358 15.02 17.79 -2.65
C PHE A 358 16.38 17.16 -2.47
N VAL A 359 16.42 15.84 -2.33
CA VAL A 359 17.66 15.06 -2.18
C VAL A 359 17.64 13.96 -3.22
N MET A 360 18.67 13.92 -4.06
CA MET A 360 18.89 12.85 -5.04
C MET A 360 20.22 12.17 -4.74
N VAL A 361 20.18 10.90 -4.36
CA VAL A 361 21.38 10.06 -4.27
C VAL A 361 21.80 9.62 -5.68
N TRP A 362 23.10 9.64 -5.94
CA TRP A 362 23.70 9.22 -7.21
C TRP A 362 23.81 7.69 -7.30
N SER A 363 22.70 7.00 -7.06
CA SER A 363 22.59 5.56 -7.30
C SER A 363 22.55 5.27 -8.80
N GLU A 364 23.00 4.08 -9.21
CA GLU A 364 22.99 3.64 -10.62
C GLU A 364 21.60 3.84 -11.25
N SER A 365 20.53 3.50 -10.53
CA SER A 365 19.16 3.68 -10.99
C SER A 365 18.78 5.15 -11.21
N ASN A 366 19.23 6.05 -10.33
CA ASN A 366 18.89 7.47 -10.41
C ASN A 366 19.71 8.18 -11.49
N LEU A 367 20.98 7.78 -11.67
CA LEU A 367 21.85 8.29 -12.74
C LEU A 367 21.35 7.86 -14.13
N ARG A 368 20.90 6.61 -14.28
CA ARG A 368 20.26 6.14 -15.52
C ARG A 368 18.98 6.91 -15.84
N MET A 369 18.21 7.29 -14.81
CA MET A 369 16.96 8.04 -14.98
C MET A 369 17.17 9.43 -15.61
N ILE A 370 18.35 10.03 -15.39
CA ILE A 370 18.75 11.31 -16.01
C ILE A 370 19.61 11.15 -17.26
N GLY A 371 19.75 9.93 -17.79
CA GLY A 371 20.48 9.67 -19.02
C GLY A 371 22.00 9.61 -18.88
N ARG A 372 22.55 9.49 -17.66
CA ARG A 372 23.98 9.20 -17.49
C ARG A 372 24.25 7.71 -17.71
N ALA A 373 25.28 7.41 -18.50
CA ALA A 373 25.83 6.06 -18.59
C ALA A 373 26.46 5.68 -17.25
N THR A 374 26.20 4.45 -16.81
CA THR A 374 26.85 3.85 -15.64
C THR A 374 27.84 2.82 -16.18
N ASP A 375 29.13 3.13 -16.08
CA ASP A 375 30.22 2.24 -16.51
C ASP A 375 30.32 0.98 -15.64
#